data_AF-A0A9E3KNR4-F1
#
_entry.id   AF-A0A9E3KNR4-F1
#
_cell.length_a   1.000
_cell.length_b   1.000
_cell.length_c   1.000
_cell.angle_alpha   90.00
_cell.angle_beta   90.00
_cell.angle_gamma   90.00
#
_symmetry.space_group_name_H-M   'P 1'
#
loop_
_entity.id
_entity.type
_entity.pdbx_description
1 polymer ?
#
loop_
_entity_poly.entity_id
_entity_poly.type
_entity_poly.pdbx_seq_one_letter_code
_entity_poly.pdbx_strand_id
1 'polypeptide(L)'
;MENIVYYIIAFLLAGTFSILEIINIKYRKIAAFIVSSPALYGYAAFFGLLGTGILWSVQNEVFGNVIFLPGSENHLMQAILIGIFTKAFFDLKIFSFSIGPDKTFPVGIKTFSHFIEEPLLSKIEVHWFRNYSNFIDRVNAQYQTSTVEDIHNLVVEKLQNFPDEQRVLAFLKGDFDKVTEKRDKYSLVMREFGKDVFCQVFQC
;
A
#
# COMPACT_ATOMS: atom_id res chain seq x y z
N MET A 1 32.62 12.97 -6.11
CA MET A 1 31.41 13.14 -5.26
C MET A 1 30.12 13.14 -6.09
N GLU A 2 30.13 13.70 -7.31
CA GLU A 2 28.95 13.79 -8.18
C GLU A 2 28.27 12.43 -8.45
N ASN A 3 29.03 11.36 -8.68
CA ASN A 3 28.47 10.03 -8.90
C ASN A 3 27.62 9.51 -7.73
N ILE A 4 28.01 9.83 -6.49
CA ILE A 4 27.27 9.40 -5.29
C ILE A 4 25.88 10.04 -5.25
N VAL A 5 25.77 11.30 -5.70
CA VAL A 5 24.50 12.02 -5.75
C VAL A 5 23.51 11.31 -6.68
N TYR A 6 23.96 10.86 -7.85
CA TYR A 6 23.10 10.14 -8.80
C TYR A 6 22.60 8.80 -8.26
N TYR A 7 23.46 8.05 -7.55
CA TYR A 7 23.05 6.82 -6.87
C TYR A 7 22.02 7.07 -5.77
N ILE A 8 22.18 8.14 -4.99
CA ILE A 8 21.20 8.53 -3.97
C ILE A 8 19.86 8.92 -4.62
N ILE A 9 19.88 9.65 -5.74
CA ILE A 9 18.66 10.03 -6.47
C ILE A 9 17.92 8.80 -6.98
N ALA A 10 18.63 7.85 -7.61
CA ALA A 10 18.02 6.60 -8.08
C ALA A 10 17.42 5.80 -6.93
N PHE A 11 18.13 5.69 -5.80
CA PHE A 11 17.64 5.04 -4.58
C PHE A 11 16.34 5.66 -4.08
N LEU A 12 16.33 6.99 -3.90
CA LEU A 12 15.19 7.73 -3.34
C LEU A 12 13.97 7.65 -4.27
N LEU A 13 14.17 7.79 -5.59
CA LEU A 13 13.08 7.71 -6.55
C LEU A 13 12.50 6.30 -6.61
N ALA A 14 13.33 5.26 -6.75
CA ALA A 14 12.85 3.87 -6.76
C ALA A 14 12.11 3.51 -5.48
N GLY A 15 12.64 3.88 -4.31
CA GLY A 15 11.97 3.67 -3.03
C GLY A 15 10.65 4.43 -2.92
N THR A 16 10.62 5.70 -3.31
CA THR A 16 9.42 6.56 -3.22
C THR A 16 8.30 6.06 -4.14
N PHE A 17 8.60 5.76 -5.41
CA PHE A 17 7.60 5.25 -6.34
C PHE A 17 7.05 3.89 -5.91
N SER A 18 7.91 3.04 -5.34
CA SER A 18 7.50 1.74 -4.76
C SER A 18 6.53 1.92 -3.58
N ILE A 19 6.78 2.90 -2.69
CA ILE A 19 5.84 3.24 -1.61
C ILE A 19 4.53 3.79 -2.17
N LEU A 20 4.60 4.72 -3.13
CA LEU A 20 3.42 5.34 -3.74
C LEU A 20 2.54 4.30 -4.44
N GLU A 21 3.13 3.29 -5.08
CA GLU A 21 2.40 2.17 -5.67
C GLU A 21 1.63 1.40 -4.60
N ILE A 22 2.29 0.98 -3.51
CA ILE A 22 1.66 0.25 -2.40
C ILE A 22 0.50 1.06 -1.80
N ILE A 23 0.73 2.34 -1.53
CA ILE A 23 -0.25 3.21 -0.88
C ILE A 23 -1.43 3.50 -1.81
N ASN A 24 -1.19 3.88 -3.06
CA ASN A 24 -2.25 4.37 -3.95
C ASN A 24 -2.98 3.26 -4.70
N ILE A 25 -2.29 2.17 -5.05
CA ILE A 25 -2.85 1.09 -5.87
C ILE A 25 -3.34 -0.05 -4.99
N LYS A 26 -2.48 -0.57 -4.10
CA LYS A 26 -2.80 -1.81 -3.37
C LYS A 26 -3.65 -1.56 -2.12
N TYR A 27 -3.40 -0.47 -1.39
CA TYR A 27 -3.97 -0.27 -0.06
C TYR A 27 -4.57 1.11 0.19
N ARG A 28 -5.13 1.74 -0.85
CA ARG A 28 -5.66 3.12 -0.81
C ARG A 28 -6.53 3.44 0.40
N LYS A 29 -7.47 2.55 0.74
CA LYS A 29 -8.44 2.76 1.83
C LYS A 29 -7.82 2.69 3.23
N ILE A 30 -6.64 2.09 3.36
CA ILE A 30 -6.03 1.72 4.64
C ILE A 30 -4.60 2.28 4.79
N ALA A 31 -4.22 3.19 3.89
CA ALA A 31 -2.91 3.84 3.85
C ALA A 31 -2.45 4.34 5.22
N ALA A 32 -3.36 4.97 5.98
CA ALA A 32 -3.09 5.52 7.31
C ALA A 32 -2.53 4.50 8.32
N PHE A 33 -2.81 3.21 8.16
CA PHE A 33 -2.34 2.15 9.05
C PHE A 33 -1.06 1.45 8.56
N ILE A 34 -0.72 1.63 7.29
CA ILE A 34 0.40 0.97 6.62
C ILE A 34 1.66 1.82 6.69
N VAL A 35 1.55 3.15 6.67
CA VAL A 35 2.69 4.08 6.67
C VAL A 35 3.60 3.90 7.89
N SER A 36 3.06 3.39 9.01
CA SER A 36 3.85 3.08 10.21
C SER A 36 4.53 1.71 10.18
N SER A 37 4.32 0.88 9.16
CA SER A 37 4.88 -0.46 9.06
C SER A 37 6.37 -0.42 8.72
N PRO A 38 7.27 -0.97 9.56
CA PRO A 38 8.70 -1.09 9.23
C PRO A 38 8.94 -1.87 7.93
N ALA A 39 8.07 -2.84 7.61
CA ALA A 39 8.15 -3.63 6.40
C ALA A 39 7.92 -2.79 5.12
N LEU A 40 7.16 -1.69 5.20
CA LEU A 40 7.01 -0.74 4.10
C LEU A 40 8.34 -0.05 3.76
N TYR A 41 9.08 0.37 4.78
CA TYR A 41 10.41 0.97 4.59
C TYR A 41 11.44 -0.07 4.13
N GLY A 42 11.35 -1.30 4.60
CA GLY A 42 12.15 -2.42 4.08
C GLY A 42 11.90 -2.68 2.59
N TYR A 43 10.64 -2.61 2.17
CA TYR A 43 10.25 -2.70 0.76
C TYR A 43 10.81 -1.54 -0.07
N ALA A 44 10.68 -0.31 0.42
CA ALA A 44 11.23 0.87 -0.24
C ALA A 44 12.76 0.80 -0.36
N ALA A 45 13.45 0.38 0.69
CA ALA A 45 14.89 0.21 0.71
C ALA A 45 15.34 -0.88 -0.27
N PHE A 46 14.60 -1.99 -0.36
CA PHE A 46 14.89 -3.06 -1.32
C PHE A 46 14.84 -2.56 -2.77
N PHE A 47 13.75 -1.89 -3.18
CA PHE A 47 13.66 -1.33 -4.53
C PHE A 47 14.62 -0.16 -4.76
N GLY A 48 14.91 0.63 -3.73
CA GLY A 48 15.96 1.64 -3.76
C GLY A 48 17.33 1.03 -4.09
N LEU A 49 17.72 -0.04 -3.39
CA LEU A 49 18.98 -0.75 -3.63
C LEU A 49 19.03 -1.36 -5.04
N LEU A 50 17.91 -1.91 -5.53
CA LEU A 50 17.84 -2.42 -6.89
C LEU A 50 18.03 -1.30 -7.93
N GLY A 51 17.39 -0.15 -7.73
CA GLY A 51 17.55 0.99 -8.64
C GLY A 51 18.99 1.51 -8.67
N THR A 52 19.63 1.61 -7.51
CA THR A 52 21.05 1.94 -7.41
C THR A 52 21.93 0.90 -8.10
N GLY A 53 21.64 -0.39 -7.91
CA GLY A 53 22.38 -1.48 -8.54
C GLY A 53 22.25 -1.46 -10.07
N ILE A 54 21.06 -1.16 -10.59
CA ILE A 54 20.83 -1.00 -12.03
C ILE A 54 21.64 0.19 -12.56
N LEU A 55 21.55 1.36 -11.92
CA LEU A 55 22.30 2.55 -12.35
C LEU A 55 23.81 2.30 -12.33
N TRP A 56 24.31 1.65 -11.28
CA TRP A 56 25.72 1.26 -11.17
C TRP A 56 26.12 0.33 -12.31
N SER A 57 25.29 -0.66 -12.63
CA SER A 57 25.58 -1.61 -13.70
C SER A 57 25.56 -0.96 -15.08
N VAL A 58 24.67 0.01 -15.31
CA VAL A 58 24.60 0.81 -16.54
C VAL A 58 25.85 1.69 -16.69
N GLN A 59 26.24 2.40 -15.62
CA GLN A 59 27.38 3.33 -15.66
C GLN A 59 28.74 2.63 -15.76
N ASN A 60 28.86 1.39 -15.28
CA ASN A 60 30.09 0.60 -15.38
C ASN A 60 30.07 -0.38 -16.57
N GLU A 61 29.14 -0.20 -17.52
CA GLU A 61 29.02 -1.03 -18.73
C GLU A 61 28.99 -2.54 -18.47
N VAL A 62 28.50 -2.96 -17.29
CA VAL A 62 28.50 -4.36 -16.85
C VAL A 62 27.66 -5.24 -17.79
N PHE A 63 26.62 -4.66 -18.39
CA PHE A 63 25.75 -5.32 -19.36
C PHE A 63 26.10 -4.99 -20.83
N GLY A 64 27.23 -4.31 -21.08
CA GLY A 64 27.58 -3.76 -22.40
C GLY A 64 26.59 -2.70 -22.90
N ASN A 65 26.68 -2.35 -24.20
CA ASN A 65 25.76 -1.42 -24.89
C ASN A 65 24.31 -1.98 -25.06
N VAL A 66 23.91 -2.97 -24.27
CA VAL A 66 22.62 -3.65 -24.36
C VAL A 66 21.48 -2.79 -23.82
N ILE A 67 21.77 -1.88 -22.89
CA ILE A 67 20.77 -0.99 -22.28
C ILE A 67 20.97 0.44 -22.81
N PHE A 68 20.30 0.77 -23.92
CA PHE A 68 20.29 2.14 -24.43
C PHE A 68 19.19 2.94 -23.74
N LEU A 69 19.57 3.76 -22.76
CA LEU A 69 18.68 4.72 -22.13
C LEU A 69 18.72 6.04 -22.93
N PRO A 70 17.57 6.63 -23.29
CA PRO A 70 17.54 7.94 -23.92
C PRO A 70 18.18 8.98 -23.00
N GLY A 71 19.08 9.81 -23.54
CA GLY A 71 19.87 10.75 -22.75
C GLY A 71 21.06 10.10 -22.01
N SER A 72 21.68 9.08 -22.61
CA SER A 72 22.80 8.32 -22.04
C SER A 72 24.01 9.17 -21.64
N GLU A 73 24.14 10.39 -22.17
CA GLU A 73 25.20 11.33 -21.80
C GLU A 73 24.91 12.08 -20.48
N ASN A 74 23.65 12.08 -20.02
CA ASN A 74 23.23 12.79 -18.81
C ASN A 74 22.96 11.81 -17.65
N HIS A 75 23.93 11.72 -16.74
CA HIS A 75 23.89 10.82 -15.58
C HIS A 75 22.71 11.11 -14.63
N LEU A 76 22.29 12.37 -14.53
CA LEU A 76 21.11 12.75 -13.75
C LEU A 76 19.83 12.20 -14.38
N MET A 77 19.69 12.34 -15.70
CA MET A 77 18.53 11.82 -16.43
C MET A 77 18.45 10.29 -16.30
N GLN A 78 19.59 9.59 -16.44
CA GLN A 78 19.67 8.16 -16.22
C GLN A 78 19.20 7.76 -14.81
N ALA A 79 19.67 8.46 -13.77
CA ALA A 79 19.27 8.19 -12.40
C ALA A 79 17.76 8.36 -12.18
N ILE A 80 17.16 9.40 -12.77
CA ILE A 80 15.72 9.66 -12.72
C ILE A 80 14.95 8.54 -13.42
N LEU A 81 15.32 8.23 -14.67
CA LEU A 81 14.64 7.19 -15.46
C LEU A 81 14.74 5.83 -14.77
N ILE A 82 15.94 5.41 -14.36
CA ILE A 82 16.14 4.14 -13.66
C ILE A 82 15.35 4.14 -12.37
N GLY A 83 15.39 5.21 -11.56
CA GLY A 83 14.62 5.32 -10.33
C GLY A 83 13.12 5.08 -10.55
N ILE A 84 12.52 5.75 -11.54
CA ILE A 84 11.09 5.61 -11.85
C ILE A 84 10.74 4.22 -12.40
N PHE A 85 11.57 3.69 -13.30
CA PHE A 85 11.29 2.44 -14.02
C PHE A 85 11.76 1.17 -13.30
N THR A 86 12.54 1.28 -12.22
CA THR A 86 13.08 0.11 -11.49
C THR A 86 11.97 -0.87 -11.15
N LYS A 87 10.89 -0.40 -10.52
CA LYS A 87 9.79 -1.26 -10.10
C LYS A 87 9.08 -1.90 -11.30
N ALA A 88 8.76 -1.10 -12.32
CA ALA A 88 8.14 -1.59 -13.56
C ALA A 88 9.00 -2.67 -14.25
N PHE A 89 10.32 -2.51 -14.27
CA PHE A 89 11.26 -3.49 -14.81
C PHE A 89 11.22 -4.81 -14.04
N PHE A 90 11.19 -4.74 -12.70
CA PHE A 90 11.06 -5.92 -11.84
C PHE A 90 9.65 -6.53 -11.82
N ASP A 91 8.66 -5.87 -12.41
CA ASP A 91 7.31 -6.41 -12.62
C ASP A 91 7.13 -7.09 -13.99
N LEU A 92 8.15 -7.05 -14.84
CA LEU A 92 8.16 -7.80 -16.10
C LEU A 92 8.21 -9.31 -15.81
N LYS A 93 7.15 -9.99 -16.25
CA LYS A 93 7.05 -11.45 -16.29
C LYS A 93 7.05 -11.92 -17.73
N ILE A 94 7.74 -13.01 -18.02
CA ILE A 94 7.77 -13.62 -19.36
C ILE A 94 6.53 -14.49 -19.52
N PHE A 95 6.25 -15.33 -18.53
CA PHE A 95 5.03 -16.13 -18.42
C PHE A 95 4.71 -16.38 -16.95
N SER A 96 3.53 -16.91 -16.66
CA SER A 96 3.12 -17.32 -15.31
C SER A 96 2.47 -18.69 -15.36
N PHE A 97 2.80 -19.56 -14.41
CA PHE A 97 2.16 -20.86 -14.26
C PHE A 97 1.24 -20.86 -13.04
N SER A 98 0.12 -21.58 -13.14
CA SER A 98 -0.81 -21.75 -12.01
C SER A 98 -0.29 -22.84 -11.08
N ILE A 99 -0.19 -22.55 -9.78
CA ILE A 99 0.14 -23.52 -8.71
C ILE A 99 -1.13 -23.86 -7.90
N GLY A 100 -2.30 -23.32 -8.26
CA GLY A 100 -3.55 -23.61 -7.55
C GLY A 100 -4.70 -22.73 -8.01
N PRO A 101 -5.89 -22.87 -7.38
CA PRO A 101 -7.11 -22.19 -7.81
C PRO A 101 -6.95 -20.67 -7.98
N ASP A 102 -6.13 -20.04 -7.15
CA ASP A 102 -5.92 -18.58 -7.14
C ASP A 102 -4.44 -18.16 -7.04
N LYS A 103 -3.50 -19.10 -7.23
CA LYS A 103 -2.07 -18.83 -7.09
C LYS A 103 -1.37 -18.96 -8.43
N THR A 104 -0.81 -17.85 -8.91
CA THR A 104 0.05 -17.84 -10.09
C THR A 104 1.47 -17.50 -9.68
N PHE A 105 2.43 -18.22 -10.23
CA PHE A 105 3.84 -17.96 -10.01
C PHE A 105 4.44 -17.33 -11.27
N PRO A 106 5.02 -16.13 -11.16
CA PRO A 106 5.63 -15.45 -12.28
C PRO A 106 7.01 -16.03 -12.58
N VAL A 107 7.30 -16.25 -13.86
CA VAL A 107 8.64 -16.62 -14.35
C VAL A 107 9.27 -15.44 -15.08
N GLY A 108 10.51 -15.12 -14.72
CA GLY A 108 11.31 -14.04 -15.30
C GLY A 108 11.96 -13.17 -14.23
N ILE A 109 12.15 -11.89 -14.52
CA ILE A 109 12.71 -10.92 -13.56
C ILE A 109 11.79 -10.79 -12.33
N LYS A 110 10.48 -10.85 -12.56
CA LYS A 110 9.47 -10.86 -11.51
C LYS A 110 9.61 -12.01 -10.51
N THR A 111 10.27 -13.12 -10.86
CA THR A 111 10.52 -14.21 -9.90
C THR A 111 11.40 -13.73 -8.74
N PHE A 112 12.44 -12.95 -9.01
CA PHE A 112 13.34 -12.43 -7.99
C PHE A 112 12.65 -11.45 -7.05
N SER A 113 11.90 -10.50 -7.61
CA SER A 113 11.12 -9.56 -6.80
C SER A 113 10.06 -10.30 -6.01
N HIS A 114 9.36 -11.28 -6.59
CA HIS A 114 8.30 -12.07 -5.92
C HIS A 114 8.77 -12.73 -4.61
N PHE A 115 9.94 -13.37 -4.59
CA PHE A 115 10.47 -14.02 -3.37
C PHE A 115 10.76 -13.08 -2.21
N ILE A 116 11.02 -11.80 -2.49
CA ILE A 116 11.34 -10.78 -1.49
C ILE A 116 10.10 -9.94 -1.16
N GLU A 117 9.32 -9.61 -2.18
CA GLU A 117 8.10 -8.82 -2.11
C GLU A 117 6.99 -9.55 -1.34
N GLU A 118 6.76 -10.84 -1.57
CA GLU A 118 5.67 -11.58 -0.91
C GLU A 118 5.82 -11.61 0.63
N PRO A 119 6.98 -11.95 1.22
CA PRO A 119 7.16 -11.88 2.67
C PRO A 119 7.00 -10.46 3.24
N LEU A 120 7.47 -9.44 2.52
CA LEU A 120 7.34 -8.05 2.96
C LEU A 120 5.90 -7.58 2.92
N LEU A 121 5.17 -7.88 1.85
CA LEU A 121 3.74 -7.60 1.72
C LEU A 121 2.93 -8.33 2.78
N SER A 122 3.22 -9.61 3.05
CA SER A 122 2.56 -10.35 4.12
C SER A 122 2.78 -9.70 5.49
N LYS A 123 4.01 -9.24 5.79
CA LYS A 123 4.29 -8.50 7.03
C LYS A 123 3.55 -7.17 7.09
N ILE A 124 3.45 -6.45 5.97
CA ILE A 124 2.65 -5.21 5.87
C ILE A 124 1.18 -5.51 6.19
N GLU A 125 0.61 -6.57 5.60
CA GLU A 125 -0.78 -6.97 5.83
C GLU A 125 -1.04 -7.33 7.29
N VAL A 126 -0.17 -8.14 7.91
CA VAL A 126 -0.29 -8.48 9.34
C VAL A 126 -0.20 -7.24 10.22
N HIS A 127 0.72 -6.32 9.92
CA HIS A 127 0.88 -5.09 10.68
C HIS A 127 -0.33 -4.17 10.54
N TRP A 128 -0.85 -4.01 9.32
CA TRP A 128 -2.07 -3.27 9.05
C TRP A 128 -3.25 -3.88 9.85
N PHE A 129 -3.45 -5.19 9.74
CA PHE A 129 -4.57 -5.88 10.38
C PHE A 129 -4.51 -5.73 11.89
N ARG A 130 -3.32 -5.86 12.48
CA ARG A 130 -3.10 -5.61 13.91
C ARG A 130 -3.44 -4.18 14.30
N ASN A 131 -2.95 -3.18 13.57
CA ASN A 131 -3.21 -1.77 13.87
C ASN A 131 -4.69 -1.41 13.71
N TYR A 132 -5.34 -1.99 12.71
CA TYR A 132 -6.78 -1.89 12.50
C TYR A 132 -7.56 -2.49 13.66
N SER A 133 -7.26 -3.75 14.04
CA SER A 133 -7.92 -4.41 15.17
C SER A 133 -7.74 -3.59 16.44
N ASN A 134 -6.50 -3.20 16.77
CA ASN A 134 -6.19 -2.39 17.95
C ASN A 134 -6.91 -1.03 17.94
N PHE A 135 -7.14 -0.45 16.76
CA PHE A 135 -7.89 0.79 16.63
C PHE A 135 -9.38 0.57 16.91
N ILE A 136 -10.00 -0.44 16.29
CA ILE A 136 -11.41 -0.81 16.54
C ILE A 136 -11.62 -1.20 18.01
N ASP A 137 -10.71 -1.97 18.60
CA ASP A 137 -10.81 -2.44 19.98
C ASP A 137 -10.72 -1.27 20.97
N ARG A 138 -9.91 -0.24 20.68
CA ARG A 138 -9.86 1.00 21.48
C ARG A 138 -11.18 1.77 21.44
N VAL A 139 -11.78 1.91 20.27
CA VAL A 139 -13.08 2.60 20.14
C VAL A 139 -14.20 1.78 20.78
N ASN A 140 -14.19 0.46 20.62
CA ASN A 140 -15.14 -0.41 21.30
C ASN A 140 -15.04 -0.31 22.83
N ALA A 141 -13.84 -0.11 23.38
CA ALA A 141 -13.65 0.14 24.81
C ALA A 141 -14.19 1.51 25.24
N GLN A 142 -14.05 2.56 24.41
CA GLN A 142 -14.62 3.89 24.68
C GLN A 142 -16.16 3.85 24.77
N TYR A 143 -16.81 3.00 23.96
CA TYR A 143 -18.26 2.80 23.93
C TYR A 143 -18.69 1.47 24.59
N GLN A 144 -17.97 1.04 25.63
CA GLN A 144 -18.24 -0.26 26.27
C GLN A 144 -19.65 -0.34 26.85
N THR A 145 -20.15 0.76 27.42
CA THR A 145 -21.49 0.86 28.04
C THR A 145 -22.62 1.03 27.03
N SER A 146 -22.33 1.42 25.79
CA SER A 146 -23.33 1.60 24.74
C SER A 146 -23.85 0.27 24.23
N THR A 147 -25.13 0.24 23.86
CA THR A 147 -25.76 -0.91 23.18
C THR A 147 -25.48 -0.89 21.68
N VAL A 148 -25.78 -1.99 20.98
CA VAL A 148 -25.66 -2.06 19.52
C VAL A 148 -26.58 -1.05 18.83
N GLU A 149 -27.76 -0.81 19.41
CA GLU A 149 -28.75 0.15 18.92
C GLU A 149 -28.27 1.60 19.10
N ASP A 150 -27.64 1.92 20.23
CA ASP A 150 -27.04 3.25 20.44
C ASP A 150 -25.98 3.55 19.37
N ILE A 151 -25.13 2.57 19.05
CA ILE A 151 -24.11 2.70 18.00
C ILE A 151 -24.76 2.83 16.62
N HIS A 152 -25.83 2.08 16.36
CA HIS A 152 -26.57 2.20 15.11
C HIS A 152 -27.14 3.61 14.93
N ASN A 153 -27.84 4.13 15.94
CA ASN A 153 -28.45 5.45 15.92
C ASN A 153 -27.39 6.56 15.77
N LEU A 154 -26.27 6.45 16.48
CA LEU A 154 -25.14 7.38 16.37
C LEU A 154 -24.59 7.43 14.94
N VAL A 155 -24.37 6.27 14.32
CA VAL A 155 -23.86 6.19 12.93
C VAL A 155 -24.85 6.81 11.95
N VAL A 156 -26.14 6.50 12.09
CA VAL A 156 -27.20 7.07 11.23
C VAL A 156 -27.24 8.59 11.36
N GLU A 157 -27.24 9.12 12.58
CA GLU A 157 -27.27 10.56 12.85
C GLU A 157 -26.05 11.28 12.23
N LYS A 158 -24.85 10.74 12.44
CA LYS A 158 -23.62 11.40 11.99
C LYS A 158 -23.39 11.27 10.48
N LEU A 159 -23.76 10.14 9.87
CA LEU A 159 -23.59 9.94 8.43
C LEU A 159 -24.61 10.68 7.57
N GLN A 160 -25.74 11.15 8.11
CA GLN A 160 -26.71 11.97 7.37
C GLN A 160 -26.10 13.27 6.81
N ASN A 161 -25.05 13.80 7.45
CA ASN A 161 -24.34 15.00 6.99
C ASN A 161 -23.21 14.71 6.00
N PHE A 162 -23.05 13.44 5.57
CA PHE A 162 -21.98 13.07 4.65
C PHE A 162 -22.31 13.51 3.22
N PRO A 163 -21.32 14.02 2.44
CA PRO A 163 -21.60 14.63 1.12
C PRO A 163 -22.21 13.69 0.06
N ASP A 164 -22.07 12.37 0.24
CA ASP A 164 -22.55 11.35 -0.70
C ASP A 164 -23.73 10.58 -0.09
N GLU A 165 -24.92 11.18 -0.18
CA GLU A 165 -26.15 10.62 0.38
C GLU A 165 -26.51 9.25 -0.21
N GLN A 166 -26.28 9.03 -1.51
CA GLN A 166 -26.60 7.77 -2.18
C GLN A 166 -25.76 6.63 -1.60
N ARG A 167 -24.47 6.88 -1.36
CA ARG A 167 -23.57 5.91 -0.74
C ARG A 167 -23.96 5.60 0.69
N VAL A 168 -24.34 6.62 1.48
CA VAL A 168 -24.81 6.43 2.86
C VAL A 168 -26.08 5.59 2.89
N LEU A 169 -27.06 5.89 2.04
CA LEU A 169 -28.31 5.13 1.96
C LEU A 169 -28.07 3.67 1.57
N ALA A 170 -27.15 3.41 0.63
CA ALA A 170 -26.77 2.07 0.23
C ALA A 170 -26.07 1.30 1.36
N PHE A 171 -25.21 1.97 2.12
CA PHE A 171 -24.52 1.39 3.27
C PHE A 171 -25.50 1.02 4.40
N LEU A 172 -26.36 1.96 4.79
CA LEU A 172 -27.32 1.78 5.89
C LEU A 172 -28.32 0.66 5.58
N LYS A 173 -28.95 0.69 4.40
CA LYS A 173 -29.91 -0.34 3.96
C LYS A 173 -29.27 -1.68 3.59
N GLY A 174 -27.94 -1.74 3.55
CA GLY A 174 -27.17 -2.89 3.10
C GLY A 174 -26.80 -3.84 4.24
N ASP A 175 -25.50 -4.04 4.41
CA ASP A 175 -24.97 -4.97 5.42
C ASP A 175 -25.01 -4.39 6.83
N PHE A 176 -25.12 -3.06 6.99
CA PHE A 176 -25.06 -2.41 8.29
C PHE A 176 -26.21 -2.81 9.23
N ASP A 177 -27.43 -2.92 8.70
CA ASP A 177 -28.62 -3.32 9.47
C ASP A 177 -28.58 -4.80 9.90
N LYS A 178 -27.86 -5.65 9.16
CA LYS A 178 -27.80 -7.09 9.41
C LYS A 178 -26.82 -7.45 10.54
N VAL A 179 -25.92 -6.54 10.89
CA VAL A 179 -24.88 -6.79 11.89
C VAL A 179 -25.42 -6.62 13.31
N THR A 180 -25.22 -7.67 14.12
CA THR A 180 -25.66 -7.75 15.52
C THR A 180 -24.56 -7.40 16.52
N GLU A 181 -23.30 -7.32 16.12
CA GLU A 181 -22.18 -7.02 17.01
C GLU A 181 -21.68 -5.56 16.83
N LYS A 182 -21.35 -4.89 17.95
CA LYS A 182 -20.81 -3.51 17.94
C LYS A 182 -19.53 -3.42 17.13
N ARG A 183 -18.63 -4.39 17.35
CA ARG A 183 -17.32 -4.46 16.73
C ARG A 183 -17.42 -4.51 15.21
N ASP A 184 -18.32 -5.34 14.71
CA ASP A 184 -18.56 -5.49 13.27
C ASP A 184 -19.18 -4.22 12.66
N LYS A 185 -20.05 -3.51 13.39
CA LYS A 185 -20.57 -2.20 12.95
C LYS A 185 -19.44 -1.19 12.82
N TYR A 186 -18.51 -1.11 13.78
CA TYR A 186 -17.32 -0.26 13.65
C TYR A 186 -16.48 -0.65 12.43
N SER A 187 -16.25 -1.96 12.26
CA SER A 187 -15.46 -2.46 11.14
C SER A 187 -16.09 -2.13 9.78
N LEU A 188 -17.42 -2.22 9.66
CA LEU A 188 -18.15 -1.84 8.46
C LEU A 188 -18.04 -0.35 8.13
N VAL A 189 -18.28 0.53 9.12
CA VAL A 189 -18.14 1.98 8.92
C VAL A 189 -16.72 2.33 8.49
N MET A 190 -15.73 1.76 9.16
CA MET A 190 -14.32 1.97 8.88
C MET A 190 -13.92 1.49 7.48
N ARG A 191 -14.40 0.32 7.06
CA ARG A 191 -14.11 -0.27 5.74
C ARG A 191 -14.75 0.52 4.61
N GLU A 192 -15.97 1.00 4.83
CA GLU A 192 -16.72 1.74 3.83
C GLU A 192 -16.19 3.16 3.72
N PHE A 193 -16.24 3.95 4.79
CA PHE A 193 -15.97 5.38 4.72
C PHE A 193 -14.51 5.78 5.02
N GLY A 194 -13.70 4.85 5.53
CA GLY A 194 -12.30 5.11 5.90
C GLY A 194 -12.13 5.77 7.26
N LYS A 195 -10.87 5.99 7.64
CA LYS A 195 -10.48 6.45 8.98
C LYS A 195 -11.06 7.82 9.35
N ASP A 196 -10.99 8.78 8.44
CA ASP A 196 -11.30 10.17 8.79
C ASP A 196 -12.79 10.32 9.12
N VAL A 197 -13.66 9.74 8.30
CA VAL A 197 -15.12 9.72 8.55
C VAL A 197 -15.45 8.90 9.80
N PHE A 198 -14.78 7.77 9.98
CA PHE A 198 -14.94 6.96 11.18
C PHE A 198 -14.60 7.77 12.46
N CYS A 199 -13.49 8.52 12.45
CA CYS A 199 -13.11 9.39 13.57
C CYS A 199 -14.12 10.53 13.80
N GLN A 200 -14.77 11.04 12.74
CA GLN A 200 -15.84 12.04 12.88
C GLN A 200 -17.09 11.46 13.54
N VAL A 201 -17.44 10.21 13.21
CA VAL A 201 -18.61 9.53 13.78
C VAL A 201 -18.38 9.14 15.25
N PHE A 202 -17.19 8.60 15.57
CA PHE A 202 -16.88 8.02 16.88
C PHE A 202 -15.94 8.84 17.75
N GLN A 203 -15.62 10.08 17.36
CA GLN A 203 -14.81 11.03 18.15
C GLN A 203 -13.47 10.43 18.62
N CYS A 204 -12.70 9.88 17.68
CA CYS A 204 -11.44 9.18 17.94
C CYS A 204 -10.20 10.09 17.97
#